data_AF-A0A8S2Z4S7-F1
#
_entry.id   AF-A0A8S2Z4S7-F1
#
_cell.length_a   1.000
_cell.length_b   1.000
_cell.length_c   1.000
_cell.angle_alpha   90.00
_cell.angle_beta   90.00
_cell.angle_gamma   90.00
#
_symmetry.space_group_name_H-M   'P 1'
#
loop_
_entity.id
_entity.type
_entity.pdbx_description
1 polymer ?
#
loop_
_entity_poly.entity_id
_entity_poly.type
_entity_poly.pdbx_seq_one_letter_code
_entity_poly.pdbx_strand_id
1 'polypeptide(L)'
;EVETQFDNGDIQESSKLAIISYHLKSEALVWYRENRKNITTWDEFVKKITKAFKSSHHSELAYRKLETYTQTGTQTIRNYYSEVIQIFREADPCMSDQEKLRYLFKNMKSSLQYEVRKTFPKTPSQFLENALEIEDLLKLSNQVTPSSTTTTVMTTSTNNNPAVATFVSDDENP
;
A
#
# COMPACT_ATOMS: atom_id res chain seq x y z
N GLU A 1 12.13 10.29 20.14
CA GLU A 1 11.80 10.83 21.48
C GLU A 1 12.95 11.63 22.08
N VAL A 2 14.16 11.08 22.21
CA VAL A 2 15.32 11.84 22.74
C VAL A 2 15.74 13.03 21.85
N GLU A 3 15.72 12.87 20.53
CA GLU A 3 16.02 13.97 19.59
C GLU A 3 15.00 15.12 19.70
N THR A 4 13.71 14.79 19.83
CA THR A 4 12.64 15.77 20.04
C THR A 4 12.79 16.55 21.35
N GLN A 5 13.33 15.92 22.40
CA GLN A 5 13.65 16.60 23.67
C GLN A 5 14.86 17.54 23.54
N PHE A 6 15.82 17.21 22.68
CA PHE A 6 16.99 18.06 22.43
C PHE A 6 16.64 19.29 21.59
N ASP A 7 15.75 19.13 20.60
CA ASP A 7 15.31 20.23 19.74
C ASP A 7 14.38 21.20 20.49
N ASN A 8 13.54 20.69 21.40
CA ASN A 8 12.69 21.52 22.25
C ASN A 8 13.47 22.26 23.37
N GLY A 9 14.68 21.80 23.69
CA GLY A 9 15.49 22.29 24.81
C GLY A 9 16.68 23.18 24.43
N ASP A 10 16.86 23.49 23.14
CA ASP A 10 17.99 24.25 22.59
C ASP A 10 19.36 23.77 23.13
N ILE A 11 19.49 22.44 23.24
CA ILE A 11 20.66 21.83 23.89
C ILE A 11 21.86 21.91 22.96
N GLN A 12 22.91 22.59 23.44
CA GLN A 12 24.18 22.71 22.76
C GLN A 12 24.75 21.34 22.37
N GLU A 13 25.21 21.20 21.13
CA GLU A 13 25.62 19.91 20.56
C GLU A 13 26.71 19.18 21.37
N SER A 14 27.59 19.96 22.01
CA SER A 14 28.62 19.48 22.95
C SER A 14 28.06 18.76 24.18
N SER A 15 26.84 19.10 24.60
CA SER A 15 26.17 18.55 25.79
C SER A 15 25.30 17.33 25.48
N LYS A 16 24.89 17.14 24.22
CA LYS A 16 24.05 16.01 23.78
C LYS A 16 24.68 14.65 24.08
N LEU A 17 26.00 14.52 23.89
CA LEU A 17 26.76 13.30 24.19
C LEU A 17 26.86 12.99 25.69
N ALA A 18 26.93 14.01 26.54
CA ALA A 18 26.93 13.81 27.98
C ALA A 18 25.55 13.32 28.45
N ILE A 19 24.48 13.96 27.97
CA ILE A 19 23.11 13.63 28.34
C ILE A 19 22.74 12.22 27.89
N ILE A 20 23.02 11.85 26.63
CA ILE A 20 22.65 10.53 26.12
C ILE A 20 23.28 9.40 26.93
N SER A 21 24.48 9.60 27.46
CA SER A 21 25.18 8.58 28.25
C SER A 21 24.41 8.16 29.51
N TYR A 22 23.55 9.05 30.06
CA TYR A 22 22.66 8.75 31.18
C TYR A 22 21.40 7.97 30.76
N HIS A 23 21.00 8.05 29.49
CA HIS A 23 19.83 7.35 28.95
C HIS A 23 20.17 5.96 28.42
N LEU A 24 21.45 5.66 28.14
CA LEU A 24 21.89 4.35 27.69
C LEU A 24 21.88 3.35 28.85
N LYS A 25 21.37 2.14 28.59
CA LYS A 25 21.28 1.05 29.56
C LYS A 25 21.85 -0.24 28.99
N SER A 26 22.31 -1.11 29.89
CA SER A 26 22.76 -2.48 29.57
C SER A 26 23.80 -2.51 28.44
N GLU A 27 23.61 -3.36 27.43
CA GLU A 27 24.48 -3.54 26.27
C GLU A 27 24.79 -2.23 25.53
N ALA A 28 23.82 -1.31 25.43
CA ALA A 28 24.03 -0.03 24.75
C ALA A 28 25.00 0.90 25.51
N LEU A 29 24.99 0.84 26.85
CA LEU A 29 25.93 1.60 27.68
C LEU A 29 27.34 1.02 27.61
N VAL A 30 27.47 -0.31 27.60
CA VAL A 30 28.77 -1.00 27.45
C VAL A 30 29.38 -0.63 26.11
N TRP A 31 28.62 -0.80 25.02
CA TRP A 31 29.04 -0.43 23.68
C TRP A 31 29.46 1.05 23.58
N TYR A 32 28.69 1.96 24.18
CA TYR A 32 29.03 3.39 24.16
C TYR A 32 30.33 3.68 24.90
N ARG A 33 30.59 3.07 26.06
CA ARG A 33 31.85 3.27 26.81
C ARG A 33 33.08 2.85 26.02
N GLU A 34 32.98 1.76 25.26
CA GLU A 34 34.05 1.26 24.39
C GLU A 34 34.29 2.17 23.18
N ASN A 35 33.22 2.76 22.63
CA ASN A 35 33.28 3.58 21.42
C ASN A 35 33.39 5.10 21.70
N ARG A 36 33.24 5.54 22.96
CA ARG A 36 33.16 6.96 23.36
C ARG A 36 34.34 7.79 22.88
N LYS A 37 35.57 7.24 22.89
CA LYS A 37 36.78 7.95 22.45
C LYS A 37 36.78 8.26 20.95
N ASN A 38 35.98 7.53 20.17
CA ASN A 38 35.89 7.63 18.72
C ASN A 38 34.60 8.32 18.26
N ILE A 39 33.86 8.94 19.18
CA ILE A 39 32.58 9.62 18.92
C ILE A 39 32.75 11.05 19.40
N THR A 40 32.87 11.97 18.46
CA THR A 40 33.14 13.39 18.76
C THR A 40 31.92 14.28 18.52
N THR A 41 31.01 13.84 17.67
CA THR A 41 29.77 14.56 17.33
C THR A 41 28.53 13.72 17.61
N TRP A 42 27.40 14.40 17.73
CA TRP A 42 26.09 13.74 17.88
C TRP A 42 25.76 12.88 16.64
N ASP A 43 26.03 13.40 15.44
CA ASP A 43 25.81 12.67 14.19
C ASP A 43 26.64 11.38 14.10
N GLU A 44 27.90 11.40 14.55
CA GLU A 44 28.74 10.21 14.64
C GLU A 44 28.17 9.19 15.63
N PHE A 45 27.69 9.66 16.79
CA PHE A 45 27.03 8.81 17.76
C PHE A 45 25.82 8.11 17.16
N VAL A 46 24.90 8.87 16.55
CA VAL A 46 23.67 8.34 15.93
C VAL A 46 24.02 7.32 14.86
N LYS A 47 24.92 7.66 13.92
CA LYS A 47 25.36 6.72 12.87
C LYS A 47 25.94 5.43 13.43
N LYS A 48 26.81 5.51 14.44
CA LYS A 48 27.47 4.34 15.02
C LYS A 48 26.54 3.50 15.87
N ILE A 49 25.68 4.12 16.69
CA ILE A 49 24.74 3.38 17.54
C ILE A 49 23.66 2.72 16.70
N THR A 50 23.17 3.41 15.66
CA THR A 50 22.30 2.79 14.66
C THR A 50 23.03 1.64 13.97
N LYS A 51 24.29 1.78 13.55
CA LYS A 51 25.02 0.65 12.93
C LYS A 51 25.21 -0.55 13.88
N ALA A 52 25.45 -0.30 15.17
CA ALA A 52 25.70 -1.35 16.16
C ALA A 52 24.44 -2.09 16.58
N PHE A 53 23.31 -1.39 16.67
CA PHE A 53 22.05 -1.94 17.21
C PHE A 53 20.94 -2.13 16.16
N LYS A 54 21.09 -1.58 14.94
CA LYS A 54 20.21 -1.90 13.83
C LYS A 54 20.52 -3.32 13.39
N SER A 55 19.55 -4.22 13.55
CA SER A 55 19.66 -5.60 13.10
C SER A 55 20.09 -5.64 11.63
N SER A 56 21.11 -6.45 11.32
CA SER A 56 21.59 -6.68 9.94
C SER A 56 20.47 -7.16 9.02
N HIS A 57 19.47 -7.84 9.57
CA HIS A 57 18.32 -8.36 8.83
C HIS A 57 17.17 -7.36 8.71
N HIS A 58 17.22 -6.19 9.34
CA HIS A 58 16.09 -5.25 9.32
C HIS A 58 15.76 -4.79 7.90
N SER A 59 16.77 -4.39 7.12
CA SER A 59 16.58 -4.02 5.71
C SER A 59 16.15 -5.20 4.87
N GLU A 60 16.74 -6.39 5.09
CA GLU A 60 16.37 -7.61 4.37
C GLU A 60 14.91 -8.02 4.62
N LEU A 61 14.45 -7.95 5.87
CA LEU A 61 13.06 -8.19 6.23
C LEU A 61 12.13 -7.14 5.61
N ALA A 62 12.55 -5.87 5.58
CA ALA A 62 11.80 -4.82 4.90
C ALA A 62 11.73 -5.05 3.38
N TYR A 63 12.79 -5.54 2.73
CA TYR A 63 12.75 -5.95 1.33
C TYR A 63 11.80 -7.12 1.08
N ARG A 64 11.83 -8.16 1.93
CA ARG A 64 10.88 -9.28 1.84
C ARG A 64 9.44 -8.82 2.04
N LYS A 65 9.21 -7.90 2.99
CA LYS A 65 7.91 -7.25 3.18
C LYS A 65 7.51 -6.49 1.93
N LEU A 66 8.41 -5.71 1.32
CA LEU A 66 8.13 -4.95 0.10
C LEU A 66 7.75 -5.86 -1.08
N GLU A 67 8.44 -6.99 -1.23
CA GLU A 67 8.16 -7.95 -2.32
C GLU A 67 6.81 -8.65 -2.18
N THR A 68 6.37 -8.89 -0.95
CA THR A 68 5.12 -9.61 -0.63
C THR A 68 3.93 -8.69 -0.40
N TYR A 69 4.17 -7.42 -0.09
CA TYR A 69 3.14 -6.44 0.22
C TYR A 69 2.32 -6.12 -1.03
N THR A 70 1.03 -6.43 -1.00
CA THR A 70 0.07 -6.16 -2.07
C THR A 70 -1.13 -5.41 -1.54
N GLN A 71 -1.68 -4.50 -2.36
CA GLN A 71 -2.83 -3.70 -1.99
C GLN A 71 -4.04 -4.61 -1.76
N THR A 72 -4.56 -4.63 -0.53
CA THR A 72 -5.73 -5.45 -0.19
C THR A 72 -7.00 -4.87 -0.81
N GLY A 73 -7.98 -5.71 -1.19
CA GLY A 73 -9.23 -5.30 -1.84
C GLY A 73 -10.00 -4.17 -1.13
N THR A 74 -9.96 -4.11 0.20
CA THR A 74 -10.61 -3.09 1.02
C THR A 74 -9.74 -1.87 1.32
N GLN A 75 -8.44 -1.93 1.02
CA GLN A 75 -7.49 -0.87 1.35
C GLN A 75 -7.57 0.27 0.34
N THR A 76 -7.67 1.52 0.82
CA THR A 76 -7.63 2.72 -0.02
C THR A 76 -6.23 2.93 -0.61
N ILE A 77 -6.17 3.63 -1.75
CA ILE A 77 -4.89 3.96 -2.38
C ILE A 77 -3.98 4.80 -1.48
N ARG A 78 -4.56 5.73 -0.71
CA ARG A 78 -3.80 6.56 0.24
C ARG A 78 -3.11 5.71 1.31
N ASN A 79 -3.84 4.78 1.91
CA ASN A 79 -3.28 3.92 2.96
C ASN A 79 -2.22 2.99 2.38
N TYR A 80 -2.47 2.42 1.20
CA TYR A 80 -1.48 1.61 0.48
C TYR A 80 -0.18 2.39 0.23
N TYR A 81 -0.28 3.60 -0.32
CA TYR A 81 0.88 4.43 -0.60
C TYR A 81 1.68 4.75 0.67
N SER A 82 1.02 5.18 1.75
CA SER A 82 1.69 5.50 3.02
C SER A 82 2.47 4.32 3.58
N GLU A 83 1.88 3.12 3.56
CA GLU A 83 2.53 1.89 4.01
C GLU A 83 3.75 1.53 3.13
N VAL A 84 3.61 1.59 1.80
CA VAL A 84 4.72 1.29 0.89
C VAL A 84 5.87 2.29 1.02
N ILE A 85 5.58 3.58 1.19
CA ILE A 85 6.61 4.60 1.47
C ILE A 85 7.34 4.31 2.78
N GLN A 86 6.62 3.87 3.82
CA GLN A 86 7.24 3.49 5.08
C GLN A 86 8.17 2.29 4.90
N ILE A 87 7.74 1.27 4.14
CA ILE A 87 8.57 0.11 3.82
C ILE A 87 9.81 0.52 3.02
N PHE A 88 9.72 1.46 2.08
CA PHE A 88 10.89 1.98 1.36
C PHE A 88 11.90 2.62 2.31
N ARG A 89 11.45 3.42 3.29
CA ARG A 89 12.35 4.04 4.28
C ARG A 89 13.08 3.00 5.12
N GLU A 90 12.45 1.87 5.40
CA GLU A 90 13.03 0.77 6.18
C GLU A 90 13.99 -0.08 5.35
N ALA A 91 13.64 -0.37 4.10
CA ALA A 91 14.42 -1.19 3.18
C ALA A 91 15.63 -0.43 2.62
N ASP A 92 15.39 0.72 1.99
CA ASP A 92 16.40 1.57 1.38
C ASP A 92 15.91 3.03 1.27
N PRO A 93 16.35 3.92 2.18
CA PRO A 93 16.04 5.35 2.14
C PRO A 93 16.46 6.05 0.84
N CYS A 94 17.48 5.53 0.15
CA CYS A 94 18.06 6.10 -1.05
C CYS A 94 17.49 5.51 -2.36
N MET A 95 16.45 4.68 -2.27
CA MET A 95 15.83 4.04 -3.43
C MET A 95 15.34 5.07 -4.46
N SER A 96 15.67 4.84 -5.73
CA SER A 96 15.32 5.76 -6.82
C SER A 96 13.80 5.84 -7.04
N ASP A 97 13.33 6.97 -7.56
CA ASP A 97 11.90 7.15 -7.86
C ASP A 97 11.40 6.14 -8.89
N GLN A 98 12.23 5.77 -9.86
CA GLN A 98 11.89 4.75 -10.85
C GLN A 98 11.68 3.37 -10.21
N GLU A 99 12.53 2.97 -9.26
CA GLU A 99 12.37 1.71 -8.53
C GLU A 99 11.15 1.74 -7.63
N LYS A 100 10.93 2.85 -6.90
CA LYS A 100 9.72 3.05 -6.08
C LYS A 100 8.46 2.88 -6.91
N LEU A 101 8.40 3.52 -8.08
CA LEU A 101 7.28 3.38 -9.02
C LEU A 101 7.11 1.94 -9.49
N ARG A 102 8.20 1.23 -9.81
CA ARG A 102 8.13 -0.20 -10.19
C ARG A 102 7.43 -1.03 -9.11
N TYR A 103 7.77 -0.85 -7.83
CA TYR A 103 7.14 -1.57 -6.72
C TYR A 103 5.68 -1.14 -6.50
N LEU A 104 5.40 0.17 -6.55
CA LEU A 104 4.04 0.71 -6.42
C LEU A 104 3.11 0.16 -7.51
N PHE A 105 3.57 0.10 -8.76
CA PHE A 105 2.77 -0.47 -9.84
C PHE A 105 2.60 -1.98 -9.70
N LYS A 106 3.66 -2.72 -9.36
CA LYS A 106 3.62 -4.18 -9.27
C LYS A 106 2.55 -4.67 -8.29
N ASN A 107 2.41 -3.96 -7.18
CA ASN A 107 1.68 -4.43 -6.01
C ASN A 107 0.34 -3.69 -5.77
N MET A 108 -0.05 -2.81 -6.69
CA MET A 108 -1.34 -2.11 -6.70
C MET A 108 -2.48 -3.01 -7.19
N LYS A 109 -3.73 -2.70 -6.81
CA LYS A 109 -4.93 -3.36 -7.35
C LYS A 109 -4.98 -3.26 -8.88
N SER A 110 -5.24 -4.38 -9.54
CA SER A 110 -5.34 -4.46 -11.02
C SER A 110 -6.40 -3.53 -11.61
N SER A 111 -7.49 -3.27 -10.88
CA SER A 111 -8.57 -2.35 -11.31
C SER A 111 -8.11 -0.90 -11.45
N LEU A 112 -7.12 -0.46 -10.66
CA LEU A 112 -6.55 0.88 -10.72
C LEU A 112 -5.28 0.92 -11.58
N GLN A 113 -4.52 -0.17 -11.58
CA GLN A 113 -3.19 -0.25 -12.18
C GLN A 113 -3.17 0.20 -13.64
N TYR A 114 -4.15 -0.23 -14.45
CA TYR A 114 -4.22 0.11 -15.86
C TYR A 114 -4.45 1.62 -16.09
N GLU A 115 -5.43 2.21 -15.42
CA GLU A 115 -5.75 3.63 -15.55
C GLU A 115 -4.61 4.51 -15.04
N VAL A 116 -4.00 4.17 -13.90
CA VAL A 116 -2.87 4.93 -13.36
C VAL A 116 -1.66 4.85 -14.30
N ARG A 117 -1.41 3.70 -14.94
CA ARG A 117 -0.29 3.56 -15.88
C ARG A 117 -0.45 4.44 -17.13
N LYS A 118 -1.68 4.71 -17.60
CA LYS A 118 -1.93 5.62 -18.73
C LYS A 118 -1.52 7.06 -18.44
N THR A 119 -1.49 7.45 -17.16
CA THR A 119 -1.09 8.81 -16.76
C THR A 119 0.42 9.02 -16.74
N PHE A 120 1.22 7.96 -16.97
CA PHE A 120 2.69 7.98 -17.00
C PHE A 120 3.34 8.81 -15.87
N PRO A 121 3.06 8.52 -14.58
CA PRO A 121 3.65 9.27 -13.49
C PRO A 121 5.17 9.04 -13.44
N LYS A 122 5.93 10.11 -13.22
CA LYS A 122 7.40 10.07 -13.16
C LYS A 122 7.94 10.07 -11.72
N THR A 123 7.09 10.39 -10.75
CA THR A 123 7.45 10.41 -9.33
C THR A 123 6.39 9.68 -8.49
N PRO A 124 6.76 9.14 -7.31
CA PRO A 124 5.79 8.56 -6.37
C PRO A 124 4.66 9.51 -5.98
N SER A 125 4.95 10.81 -5.86
CA SER A 125 3.95 11.83 -5.55
C SER A 125 2.92 11.99 -6.67
N GLN A 126 3.37 12.06 -7.93
CA GLN A 126 2.47 12.09 -9.10
C GLN A 126 1.64 10.81 -9.20
N PHE A 127 2.23 9.67 -8.89
CA PHE A 127 1.48 8.41 -8.83
C PHE A 127 0.33 8.49 -7.82
N LEU A 128 0.57 9.02 -6.62
CA LEU A 128 -0.48 9.15 -5.60
C LEU A 128 -1.60 10.08 -6.06
N GLU A 129 -1.28 11.24 -6.64
CA GLU A 129 -2.26 12.22 -7.13
C GLU A 129 -3.16 11.60 -8.19
N ASN A 130 -2.56 11.03 -9.24
CA ASN A 130 -3.31 10.40 -10.33
C ASN A 130 -4.15 9.21 -9.84
N ALA A 131 -3.58 8.41 -8.93
CA ALA A 131 -4.29 7.24 -8.41
C ALA A 131 -5.44 7.60 -7.46
N LEU A 132 -5.36 8.72 -6.74
CA LEU A 132 -6.46 9.27 -5.96
C LEU A 132 -7.60 9.73 -6.87
N GLU A 133 -7.28 10.50 -7.91
CA GLU A 133 -8.28 10.98 -8.88
C GLU A 133 -9.02 9.81 -9.54
N ILE A 134 -8.28 8.79 -9.99
CA ILE A 134 -8.88 7.59 -10.60
C ILE A 134 -9.72 6.81 -9.59
N GLU A 135 -9.25 6.63 -8.35
CA GLU A 135 -10.00 5.93 -7.32
C GLU A 135 -11.34 6.63 -7.03
N ASP A 136 -11.35 7.96 -6.99
CA ASP A 136 -12.55 8.75 -6.77
C ASP A 136 -13.51 8.73 -7.98
N LEU A 137 -12.97 8.80 -9.20
CA LEU A 137 -13.77 8.64 -10.43
C LEU A 137 -14.44 7.27 -10.51
N LEU A 138 -13.75 6.19 -10.14
CA LEU A 138 -14.32 4.85 -10.11
C LEU A 138 -15.39 4.69 -9.02
N LYS A 139 -15.20 5.32 -7.85
CA LYS A 139 -16.24 5.35 -6.80
C LYS A 139 -17.52 6.03 -7.31
N LEU A 140 -17.39 7.16 -8.00
CA LEU A 140 -18.52 7.86 -8.61
C LEU A 140 -19.23 7.00 -9.66
N SER A 141 -18.48 6.37 -10.57
CA SER A 141 -19.04 5.49 -11.60
C SER A 141 -19.83 4.31 -11.01
N ASN A 142 -19.34 3.70 -9.92
CA ASN A 142 -20.01 2.57 -9.27
C ASN A 142 -21.28 2.96 -8.50
N GLN A 143 -21.45 4.23 -8.15
CA GLN A 143 -22.67 4.73 -7.51
C GLN A 143 -23.78 5.09 -8.51
N VAL A 144 -23.46 5.26 -9.79
CA VAL A 144 -24.43 5.64 -10.84
C VAL A 144 -25.22 4.42 -11.39
N THR A 145 -24.95 3.21 -10.93
CA THR A 145 -25.78 2.03 -11.24
C THR A 145 -26.66 1.59 -10.06
N PRO A 146 -27.82 2.24 -9.87
CA PRO A 146 -29.02 1.55 -9.44
C PRO A 146 -30.16 1.78 -10.45
N SER A 147 -30.58 0.69 -11.10
CA SER A 147 -31.94 0.45 -11.61
C SER A 147 -32.50 1.35 -12.72
N SER A 148 -32.66 0.79 -13.94
CA SER A 148 -33.90 0.88 -14.73
C SER A 148 -33.86 -0.05 -15.95
N THR A 149 -34.26 -1.31 -15.75
CA THR A 149 -35.00 -2.03 -16.80
C THR A 149 -35.97 -3.02 -16.14
N THR A 150 -36.98 -2.49 -15.47
CA THR A 150 -38.22 -3.25 -15.24
C THR A 150 -39.04 -3.15 -16.53
N THR A 151 -38.83 -4.08 -17.46
CA THR A 151 -39.79 -4.30 -18.54
C THR A 151 -40.95 -5.08 -17.95
N THR A 152 -41.94 -4.35 -17.44
CA THR A 152 -43.29 -4.84 -17.17
C THR A 152 -43.91 -5.26 -18.51
N VAL A 153 -43.93 -6.56 -18.81
CA VAL A 153 -44.84 -7.11 -19.82
C VAL A 153 -46.13 -7.46 -19.09
N MET A 154 -47.10 -6.54 -19.13
CA MET A 154 -48.45 -6.81 -18.68
C MET A 154 -49.27 -7.32 -19.87
N THR A 155 -49.80 -8.52 -19.65
CA THR A 155 -50.67 -9.38 -20.46
C THR A 155 -51.82 -8.71 -21.21
N THR A 156 -52.13 -9.23 -22.41
CA THR A 156 -53.50 -9.35 -22.92
C THR A 156 -53.70 -10.65 -23.70
N SER A 157 -54.74 -11.41 -23.32
CA SER A 157 -55.67 -12.12 -24.23
C SER A 157 -55.17 -13.45 -24.86
N THR A 158 -55.90 -14.58 -24.92
CA THR A 158 -57.26 -14.95 -24.53
C THR A 158 -57.32 -16.47 -24.44
N ASN A 159 -58.08 -16.97 -23.47
CA ASN A 159 -58.54 -18.36 -23.36
C ASN A 159 -59.38 -18.75 -24.60
N ASN A 160 -59.18 -19.95 -25.17
CA ASN A 160 -60.21 -20.75 -25.84
C ASN A 160 -59.64 -22.10 -26.34
N ASN A 161 -59.94 -23.15 -25.59
CA ASN A 161 -60.10 -24.52 -26.11
C ASN A 161 -61.59 -24.70 -26.46
N PRO A 162 -61.94 -25.38 -27.56
CA PRO A 162 -62.54 -26.70 -27.36
C PRO A 162 -62.22 -27.75 -28.46
N ALA A 163 -61.90 -28.97 -28.01
CA ALA A 163 -62.54 -30.26 -28.32
C ALA A 163 -62.73 -30.77 -29.79
N VAL A 164 -62.07 -31.90 -30.07
CA VAL A 164 -62.51 -33.14 -30.78
C VAL A 164 -62.61 -33.16 -32.32
N ALA A 165 -61.74 -34.00 -32.96
CA ALA A 165 -62.06 -35.12 -33.89
C ALA A 165 -60.78 -35.62 -34.60
N THR A 166 -60.26 -36.81 -34.27
CA THR A 166 -60.37 -38.07 -35.06
C THR A 166 -59.61 -38.09 -36.40
N PHE A 167 -58.51 -38.87 -36.51
CA PHE A 167 -58.42 -40.02 -37.44
C PHE A 167 -57.11 -40.82 -37.23
N VAL A 168 -57.29 -42.14 -37.20
CA VAL A 168 -56.29 -43.22 -37.11
C VAL A 168 -55.80 -43.55 -38.52
N SER A 169 -54.55 -44.01 -38.67
CA SER A 169 -54.21 -45.21 -39.47
C SER A 169 -52.73 -45.53 -39.37
N ASP A 170 -52.49 -46.71 -38.80
CA ASP A 170 -51.32 -47.56 -39.00
C ASP A 170 -51.06 -47.81 -40.50
N ASP A 171 -49.79 -47.93 -40.89
CA ASP A 171 -49.42 -48.97 -41.86
C ASP A 171 -47.96 -49.39 -41.71
N GLU A 172 -47.76 -50.68 -41.97
CA GLU A 172 -46.69 -51.55 -41.54
C GLU A 172 -45.79 -51.90 -42.76
N ASN A 173 -44.47 -51.88 -42.56
CA ASN A 173 -43.44 -52.67 -43.28
C ASN A 173 -43.20 -52.40 -44.79
N PRO A 174 -42.15 -52.94 -45.45
CA PRO A 174 -41.36 -54.17 -45.20
C PRO A 174 -39.93 -53.97 -44.65
#